data_AF-A0A838BPM3-F1
#
_entry.id   AF-A0A838BPM3-F1
#
_cell.length_a   1.000
_cell.length_b   1.000
_cell.length_c   1.000
_cell.angle_alpha   90.00
_cell.angle_beta   90.00
_cell.angle_gamma   90.00
#
_symmetry.space_group_name_H-M   'P 1'
#
loop_
_entity.id
_entity.type
_entity.pdbx_description
1 polymer ?
#
loop_
_entity_poly.entity_id
_entity_poly.type
_entity_poly.pdbx_seq_one_letter_code
_entity_poly.pdbx_strand_id
1 'polypeptide(L)'
;MQRALLASLVALAASACAYRPEPTELVKIVDSPADVRVCTRLGEVSPVTPTTPGTARPLYIGFGTTLGSSTFGYATEDMLQSTVALGGTHLYLQQVSHDWSLVRGIAYRCGSGVVRQETVIRAKG
;
A
#
# COMPACT_ATOMS: atom_id res chain seq x y z
N MET A 1 -9.91 -41.61 30.04
CA MET A 1 -9.77 -40.13 30.07
C MET A 1 -9.31 -39.63 28.69
N GLN A 2 -10.16 -39.72 27.66
CA GLN A 2 -9.74 -39.57 26.26
C GLN A 2 -10.67 -38.65 25.43
N ARG A 3 -11.77 -38.17 26.03
CA ARG A 3 -12.78 -37.33 25.38
C ARG A 3 -12.53 -35.83 25.55
N ALA A 4 -11.73 -35.43 26.53
CA ALA A 4 -11.45 -34.01 26.81
C ALA A 4 -10.37 -33.41 25.87
N LEU A 5 -9.53 -34.24 25.25
CA LEU A 5 -8.45 -33.78 24.37
C LEU A 5 -8.94 -33.43 22.95
N LEU A 6 -10.10 -33.91 22.53
CA LEU A 6 -10.65 -33.60 21.20
C LEU A 6 -11.39 -32.25 21.17
N ALA A 7 -11.91 -31.79 22.32
CA ALA A 7 -12.66 -30.53 22.41
C ALA A 7 -11.75 -29.29 22.32
N SER A 8 -10.49 -29.39 22.75
CA SER A 8 -9.52 -28.28 22.73
C SER A 8 -8.92 -28.02 21.34
N LEU A 9 -8.88 -29.02 20.45
CA LEU A 9 -8.37 -28.86 19.08
C LEU A 9 -9.32 -28.08 18.16
N VAL A 10 -10.63 -28.13 18.42
CA VAL A 10 -11.63 -27.38 17.62
C VAL A 10 -11.62 -25.89 17.99
N ALA A 11 -11.30 -25.54 19.24
CA ALA A 11 -11.25 -24.16 19.69
C ALA A 11 -10.05 -23.37 19.13
N LEU A 12 -8.92 -24.05 18.82
CA LEU A 12 -7.75 -23.42 18.17
C LEU A 12 -7.89 -23.26 16.66
N ALA A 13 -8.80 -23.99 16.00
CA ALA A 13 -9.02 -23.84 14.56
C ALA A 13 -9.88 -22.61 14.21
N ALA A 14 -10.63 -22.07 15.17
CA ALA A 14 -11.51 -20.92 14.97
C ALA A 14 -10.79 -19.56 15.00
N SER A 15 -9.57 -19.47 15.55
CA SER A 15 -8.81 -18.22 15.62
C SER A 15 -7.98 -17.92 14.36
N ALA A 16 -7.98 -18.82 13.36
CA ALA A 16 -7.20 -18.66 12.13
C ALA A 16 -7.97 -17.99 10.97
N CYS A 17 -9.28 -17.74 11.08
CA CYS A 17 -10.10 -17.36 9.92
C CYS A 17 -11.06 -16.20 10.19
N ALA A 18 -10.51 -14.99 10.37
CA ALA A 18 -11.24 -13.75 10.06
C ALA A 18 -10.26 -12.63 9.68
N TYR A 19 -9.29 -12.91 8.80
CA TYR A 19 -8.51 -11.84 8.19
C TYR A 19 -9.46 -11.02 7.31
N ARG A 20 -9.74 -9.78 7.74
CA ARG A 20 -10.44 -8.78 6.94
C ARG A 20 -9.38 -7.81 6.43
N PRO A 21 -9.12 -7.77 5.13
CA PRO A 21 -8.14 -6.86 4.60
C PRO A 21 -8.58 -5.42 4.86
N GLU A 22 -7.63 -4.57 5.21
CA GLU A 22 -7.89 -3.14 5.33
C GLU A 22 -8.21 -2.55 3.95
N PRO A 23 -9.00 -1.47 3.86
CA PRO A 23 -9.33 -0.84 2.57
C PRO A 23 -8.10 -0.43 1.75
N THR A 24 -6.99 -0.09 2.41
CA THR A 24 -5.70 0.25 1.79
C THR A 24 -5.03 -0.96 1.15
N GLU A 25 -5.14 -2.16 1.75
CA GLU A 25 -4.63 -3.43 1.18
C GLU A 25 -5.39 -3.84 -0.10
N LEU A 26 -6.58 -3.28 -0.33
CA LEU A 26 -7.35 -3.50 -1.56
C LEU A 26 -6.95 -2.56 -2.70
N VAL A 27 -6.16 -1.52 -2.43
CA VAL A 27 -5.69 -0.57 -3.44
C VAL A 27 -4.49 -1.15 -4.16
N LYS A 28 -4.59 -1.28 -5.47
CA LYS A 28 -3.49 -1.79 -6.30
C LYS A 28 -2.51 -0.68 -6.64
N ILE A 29 -1.24 -0.90 -6.35
CA ILE A 29 -0.16 0.01 -6.75
C ILE A 29 0.33 -0.39 -8.14
N VAL A 30 0.38 0.58 -9.05
CA VAL A 30 0.79 0.38 -10.45
C VAL A 30 1.79 1.45 -10.87
N ASP A 31 2.73 1.10 -11.72
CA ASP A 31 3.82 2.00 -12.17
C ASP A 31 3.82 2.22 -13.70
N SER A 32 2.97 1.51 -14.42
CA SER A 32 2.82 1.62 -15.87
C SER A 32 1.57 2.42 -16.23
N PRO A 33 1.68 3.42 -17.13
CA PRO A 33 0.52 4.17 -17.60
C PRO A 33 -0.46 3.30 -18.42
N ALA A 34 -0.04 2.12 -18.89
CA ALA A 34 -0.92 1.19 -19.60
C ALA A 34 -1.99 0.60 -18.67
N ASP A 35 -1.66 0.36 -17.40
CA ASP A 35 -2.56 -0.27 -16.43
C ASP A 35 -3.70 0.65 -15.95
N VAL A 36 -3.51 1.97 -16.09
CA VAL A 36 -4.53 2.98 -15.73
C VAL A 36 -5.19 3.65 -16.93
N ARG A 37 -4.83 3.26 -18.15
CA ARG A 37 -5.29 3.94 -19.38
C ARG A 37 -6.81 3.96 -19.53
N VAL A 38 -7.48 2.89 -19.09
CA VAL A 38 -8.94 2.75 -19.17
C VAL A 38 -9.65 3.14 -17.86
N CYS A 39 -8.91 3.66 -16.89
CA CYS A 39 -9.43 4.01 -15.57
C CYS A 39 -9.84 5.47 -15.49
N THR A 40 -10.75 5.77 -14.57
CA THR A 40 -11.13 7.16 -14.26
C THR A 40 -10.11 7.76 -13.31
N ARG A 41 -9.47 8.85 -13.70
CA ARG A 41 -8.57 9.61 -12.82
C ARG A 41 -9.39 10.36 -11.78
N LEU A 42 -9.07 10.16 -10.50
CA LEU A 42 -9.75 10.82 -9.38
C LEU A 42 -9.00 12.08 -8.92
N GLY A 43 -7.67 12.04 -8.92
CA GLY A 43 -6.86 13.18 -8.49
C GLY A 43 -5.44 12.79 -8.11
N GLU A 44 -4.60 13.80 -7.90
CA GLU A 44 -3.28 13.60 -7.30
C GLU A 44 -3.44 13.42 -5.80
N VAL A 45 -2.75 12.42 -5.25
CA VAL A 45 -2.82 12.09 -3.82
C VAL A 45 -1.54 12.42 -3.07
N SER A 46 -0.49 12.83 -3.80
CA SER A 46 0.75 13.28 -3.18
C SER A 46 1.46 14.36 -4.01
N PRO A 47 2.26 15.21 -3.34
CA PRO A 47 3.29 15.98 -4.02
C PRO A 47 4.36 15.05 -4.62
N VAL A 48 5.25 15.63 -5.45
CA VAL A 48 6.41 14.89 -5.95
C VAL A 48 7.24 14.40 -4.77
N THR A 49 7.36 13.09 -4.63
CA THR A 49 7.90 12.40 -3.46
C THR A 49 9.19 11.68 -3.84
N PRO A 50 10.28 11.84 -3.06
CA PRO A 50 11.50 11.08 -3.26
C PRO A 50 11.30 9.62 -2.84
N THR A 51 11.72 8.68 -3.70
CA THR A 51 11.75 7.25 -3.36
C THR A 51 13.05 6.83 -2.67
N THR A 52 14.01 7.74 -2.56
CA THR A 52 15.27 7.45 -1.90
C THR A 52 15.04 7.32 -0.39
N PRO A 53 15.74 6.41 0.30
CA PRO A 53 15.72 6.35 1.75
C PRO A 53 16.05 7.72 2.34
N GLY A 54 15.09 8.31 3.05
CA GLY A 54 15.32 9.57 3.76
C GLY A 54 16.25 9.36 4.95
N THR A 55 16.87 10.44 5.42
CA THR A 55 17.56 10.44 6.71
C THR A 55 16.57 10.05 7.81
N ALA A 56 16.93 9.07 8.63
CA ALA A 56 16.08 8.56 9.70
C ALA A 56 15.40 9.69 10.48
N ARG A 57 14.07 9.75 10.44
CA ARG A 57 13.31 10.68 11.28
C ARG A 57 13.03 9.97 12.60
N PRO A 58 13.35 10.55 13.76
CA PRO A 58 12.97 9.97 15.03
C PRO A 58 11.45 9.95 15.12
N LEU A 59 10.85 8.77 15.07
CA LEU A 59 9.43 8.59 15.34
C LEU A 59 9.27 8.34 16.83
N TYR A 60 8.55 9.24 17.50
CA TYR A 60 8.22 9.08 18.91
C TYR A 60 6.94 8.24 19.00
N ILE A 61 7.10 6.93 19.06
CA ILE A 61 6.05 6.01 19.48
C ILE A 61 6.17 5.88 20.99
N GLY A 62 5.07 5.85 21.75
CA GLY A 62 5.04 5.98 23.23
C GLY A 62 5.85 4.96 24.06
N PHE A 63 6.73 4.17 23.44
CA PHE A 63 7.69 3.24 24.02
C PHE A 63 9.17 3.53 23.64
N GLY A 64 9.48 4.59 22.86
CA GLY A 64 10.86 5.00 22.49
C GLY A 64 10.99 5.66 21.11
N THR A 65 12.22 6.01 20.70
CA THR A 65 12.53 6.48 19.33
C THR A 65 12.90 5.32 18.43
N THR A 66 12.11 5.04 17.39
CA THR A 66 12.47 4.10 16.33
C THR A 66 13.11 4.83 15.14
N LEU A 67 14.25 4.32 14.67
CA LEU A 67 14.91 4.78 13.44
C LEU A 67 14.25 4.07 12.24
N GLY A 68 13.24 4.67 11.65
CA GLY A 68 12.68 4.23 10.36
C GLY A 68 13.46 4.86 9.20
N SER A 69 13.97 4.06 8.27
CA SER A 69 14.82 4.53 7.16
C SER A 69 14.08 4.75 5.82
N SER A 70 12.76 4.60 5.75
CA SER A 70 12.03 4.81 4.49
C SER A 70 10.98 5.91 4.62
N THR A 71 11.33 7.13 4.22
CA THR A 71 10.37 8.23 4.01
C THR A 71 9.34 7.86 2.95
N PHE A 72 9.75 7.06 1.97
CA PHE A 72 8.90 6.63 0.89
C PHE A 72 7.82 5.63 1.32
N GLY A 73 8.10 4.73 2.27
CA GLY A 73 7.09 3.83 2.84
C GLY A 73 5.96 4.61 3.53
N TYR A 74 6.30 5.61 4.36
CA TYR A 74 5.30 6.48 4.98
C TYR A 74 4.50 7.27 3.95
N ALA A 75 5.18 7.84 2.96
CA ALA A 75 4.49 8.57 1.89
C ALA A 75 3.57 7.65 1.07
N THR A 76 3.95 6.38 0.88
CA THR A 76 3.12 5.39 0.18
C THR A 76 1.88 5.07 0.99
N GLU A 77 2.00 4.90 2.32
CA GLU A 77 0.86 4.70 3.21
C GLU A 77 -0.12 5.89 3.16
N ASP A 78 0.39 7.12 3.24
CA ASP A 78 -0.43 8.34 3.12
C ASP A 78 -1.13 8.43 1.75
N MET A 79 -0.45 8.01 0.67
CA MET A 79 -1.02 7.95 -0.68
C MET A 79 -2.13 6.90 -0.79
N LEU A 80 -1.95 5.73 -0.16
CA LEU A 80 -2.96 4.68 -0.12
C LEU A 80 -4.20 5.15 0.63
N GLN A 81 -4.03 5.74 1.82
CA GLN A 81 -5.14 6.31 2.59
C GLN A 81 -5.89 7.39 1.81
N SER A 82 -5.16 8.29 1.15
CA SER A 82 -5.75 9.33 0.30
C SER A 82 -6.48 8.74 -0.91
N THR A 83 -5.97 7.65 -1.48
CA THR A 83 -6.62 6.94 -2.60
C THR A 83 -7.94 6.32 -2.15
N VAL A 84 -7.96 5.67 -0.98
CA VAL A 84 -9.18 5.14 -0.37
C VAL A 84 -10.18 6.25 -0.08
N ALA A 85 -9.73 7.38 0.47
CA ALA A 85 -10.59 8.53 0.79
C ALA A 85 -11.26 9.13 -0.46
N LEU A 86 -10.60 9.08 -1.62
CA LEU A 86 -11.18 9.47 -2.91
C LEU A 86 -12.07 8.36 -3.53
N GLY A 87 -12.16 7.19 -2.91
CA GLY A 87 -12.85 6.02 -3.44
C GLY A 87 -12.14 5.43 -4.66
N GLY A 88 -10.82 5.55 -4.72
CA GLY A 88 -9.96 4.94 -5.71
C GLY A 88 -9.70 3.47 -5.41
N THR A 89 -9.41 2.72 -6.46
CA THR A 89 -9.03 1.31 -6.37
C THR A 89 -7.57 1.08 -6.76
N HIS A 90 -6.95 2.09 -7.38
CA HIS A 90 -5.60 2.01 -7.92
C HIS A 90 -4.81 3.27 -7.58
N LEU A 91 -3.60 3.07 -7.10
CA LEU A 91 -2.60 4.11 -6.90
C LEU A 91 -1.57 4.00 -8.03
N TYR A 92 -1.58 4.95 -8.94
CA TYR A 92 -0.56 5.05 -9.99
C TYR A 92 0.62 5.87 -9.48
N LEU A 93 1.80 5.26 -9.50
CA LEU A 93 3.08 5.93 -9.26
C LEU A 93 3.62 6.42 -10.59
N GLN A 94 3.37 7.69 -10.88
CA GLN A 94 3.92 8.35 -12.04
C GLN A 94 5.41 8.62 -11.83
N GLN A 95 6.22 8.13 -12.76
CA GLN A 95 7.64 8.46 -12.84
C GLN A 95 7.82 9.97 -13.16
N VAL A 96 8.41 10.72 -12.23
CA VAL A 96 8.75 12.14 -12.44
C VAL A 96 10.22 12.27 -12.86
N SER A 97 11.10 11.43 -12.32
CA SER A 97 12.51 11.34 -12.72
C SER A 97 12.80 10.04 -13.48
N HIS A 98 13.65 10.11 -14.51
CA HIS A 98 14.07 8.96 -15.33
C HIS A 98 14.66 7.78 -14.53
N ASP A 99 15.23 8.06 -13.36
CA ASP A 99 15.85 7.07 -12.48
C ASP A 99 14.93 6.60 -11.34
N TRP A 100 13.64 6.93 -11.39
CA TRP A 100 12.64 6.64 -10.36
C TRP A 100 12.92 7.27 -8.99
N SER A 101 13.88 8.19 -8.88
CA SER A 101 14.17 8.88 -7.61
C SER A 101 13.04 9.78 -7.13
N LEU A 102 12.18 10.22 -8.05
CA LEU A 102 11.04 11.08 -7.80
C LEU A 102 9.81 10.48 -8.48
N VAL A 103 8.75 10.31 -7.69
CA VAL A 103 7.44 9.84 -8.16
C VAL A 103 6.33 10.78 -7.73
N ARG A 104 5.18 10.67 -8.38
CA ARG A 104 3.94 11.32 -7.98
C ARG A 104 2.84 10.28 -7.88
N GLY A 105 2.08 10.30 -6.79
CA GLY A 105 0.93 9.42 -6.60
C GLY A 105 -0.34 10.02 -7.21
N ILE A 106 -1.05 9.22 -8.01
CA ILE A 106 -2.32 9.59 -8.62
C ILE A 106 -3.35 8.50 -8.34
N ALA A 107 -4.49 8.88 -7.78
CA ALA A 107 -5.60 7.96 -7.54
C ALA A 107 -6.42 7.74 -8.81
N TYR A 108 -6.73 6.47 -9.07
CA TYR A 108 -7.59 6.02 -10.14
C TYR A 108 -8.70 5.11 -9.61
N ARG A 109 -9.85 5.16 -10.27
CA ARG A 109 -10.92 4.17 -10.15
C ARG A 109 -10.95 3.33 -11.41
N CYS A 110 -10.56 2.08 -11.29
CA CYS A 110 -10.66 1.07 -12.35
C CYS A 110 -11.78 0.07 -12.04
N GLY A 111 -12.41 -0.47 -13.08
CA GLY A 111 -13.33 -1.59 -12.97
C GLY A 111 -12.61 -2.91 -12.66
N SER A 112 -13.37 -3.93 -12.25
CA SER A 112 -12.84 -5.28 -12.00
C SER A 112 -12.20 -5.85 -13.27
N GLY A 113 -10.95 -6.30 -13.18
CA GLY A 113 -10.24 -7.01 -14.26
C GLY A 113 -9.36 -6.15 -15.18
N VAL A 114 -9.19 -4.86 -14.90
CA VAL A 114 -8.42 -3.93 -15.76
C VAL A 114 -6.89 -4.08 -15.62
N VAL A 115 -6.40 -4.49 -14.46
CA VAL A 115 -4.95 -4.56 -14.19
C VAL A 115 -4.40 -5.95 -14.46
N ARG A 116 -3.46 -6.04 -15.41
CA ARG A 116 -2.75 -7.28 -15.78
C ARG A 116 -1.50 -7.53 -14.94
N GLN A 117 -0.96 -6.51 -14.27
CA GLN A 117 0.25 -6.62 -13.46
C GLN A 117 0.08 -5.86 -12.14
N GLU A 118 0.08 -6.61 -11.05
CA GLU A 118 0.34 -6.08 -9.70
C GLU A 118 1.86 -6.07 -9.56
N THR A 119 2.47 -4.89 -9.61
CA THR A 119 3.93 -4.77 -9.77
C THR A 119 4.61 -4.38 -8.47
N VAL A 120 5.82 -4.90 -8.28
CA VAL A 120 6.80 -4.41 -7.30
C VAL A 120 7.03 -2.92 -7.57
N ILE A 121 6.85 -2.08 -6.56
CA ILE A 121 7.06 -0.63 -6.66
C ILE A 121 8.47 -0.35 -7.20
N ARG A 122 8.57 0.27 -8.39
CA ARG A 122 9.85 0.78 -8.89
C ARG A 122 10.26 2.02 -8.10
N ALA A 123 11.29 1.85 -7.27
CA ALA A 123 11.89 2.87 -6.43
C ALA A 123 13.42 2.81 -6.54
N LYS A 124 14.09 3.97 -6.44
CA LYS A 124 15.57 4.05 -6.47
C LYS A 124 16.24 3.56 -5.17
N GLY A 125 15.52 3.15 -4.14
CA GLY A 125 16.11 2.57 -2.93
C GLY A 125 15.12 1.89 -2.01
#